data_AF-A0A852K7P5-F1
#
_entry.id   AF-A0A852K7P5-F1
#
_cell.length_a   1.000
_cell.length_b   1.000
_cell.length_c   1.000
_cell.angle_alpha   90.00
_cell.angle_beta   90.00
_cell.angle_gamma   90.00
#
_symmetry.space_group_name_H-M   'P 1'
#
loop_
_entity.id
_entity.type
_entity.pdbx_description
1 polymer ?
#
loop_
_entity_poly.entity_id
_entity_poly.type
_entity_poly.pdbx_seq_one_letter_code
_entity_poly.pdbx_strand_id
1 'polypeptide(L)'
;MAVRFLWKASVWLKKHKIAVLAVSCMGLLGTNLSYHVFPEQTFKLLHECWAEGQPAELSEKLCGVFQDVLQDTGVKSTGSYRAFAASSFLPVSAGIPWLPEGCLVGIPPNFDSTAEDKKGIVNHVVVINGKEVDWDSSEGVALKEALTFSLKAQKFAIAREVVYLQNGSPLASAVVAPTCLAGTVVCGSALKL
;
A
#
# COMPACT_ATOMS: atom_id res chain seq x y z
N MET A 1 1.11 -45.96 -9.68
CA MET A 1 2.28 -45.20 -9.18
C MET A 1 1.85 -44.03 -8.28
N ALA A 2 0.89 -43.21 -8.69
CA ALA A 2 0.36 -42.06 -7.93
C ALA A 2 -0.19 -42.39 -6.52
N VAL A 3 -0.95 -43.48 -6.36
CA VAL A 3 -1.54 -43.85 -5.06
C VAL A 3 -0.48 -44.13 -3.98
N ARG A 4 0.63 -44.79 -4.34
CA ARG A 4 1.75 -45.04 -3.41
C ARG A 4 2.50 -43.76 -3.05
N PHE A 5 2.59 -42.82 -3.97
CA PHE A 5 3.18 -41.50 -3.72
C PHE A 5 2.31 -40.68 -2.77
N LEU A 6 1.00 -40.59 -3.02
CA LEU A 6 0.03 -39.89 -2.16
C LEU A 6 0.00 -40.47 -0.74
N TRP A 7 0.08 -41.80 -0.61
CA TRP A 7 0.17 -42.46 0.69
C TRP A 7 1.44 -42.06 1.45
N LYS A 8 2.61 -42.13 0.80
CA LYS A 8 3.89 -41.72 1.39
C LYS A 8 3.88 -40.24 1.79
N ALA A 9 3.33 -39.38 0.94
CA ALA A 9 3.18 -37.94 1.22
C ALA A 9 2.26 -37.69 2.42
N SER A 10 1.14 -38.41 2.53
CA SER A 10 0.22 -38.30 3.67
C SER A 10 0.86 -38.72 4.99
N VAL A 11 1.62 -39.84 5.00
CA VAL A 11 2.36 -40.29 6.19
C VAL A 11 3.43 -39.27 6.59
N TRP A 12 4.17 -38.74 5.61
CA TRP A 12 5.17 -37.70 5.84
C TRP A 12 4.54 -36.42 6.40
N LEU A 13 3.44 -35.95 5.83
CA LEU A 13 2.72 -34.77 6.28
C LEU A 13 2.21 -34.92 7.72
N LYS A 14 1.66 -36.09 8.07
CA LYS A 14 1.24 -36.39 9.45
C LYS A 14 2.41 -36.35 10.43
N LYS A 15 3.57 -36.87 10.04
CA LYS A 15 4.80 -36.87 10.86
C LYS A 15 5.36 -35.47 11.05
N HIS A 16 5.28 -34.62 10.03
CA HIS A 16 5.90 -33.28 10.01
C HIS A 16 4.89 -32.12 10.10
N LYS A 17 3.66 -32.38 10.56
CA LYS A 17 2.55 -31.40 10.52
C LYS A 17 2.87 -30.04 11.16
N ILE A 18 3.61 -30.02 12.27
CA ILE A 18 3.97 -28.78 12.98
C ILE A 18 4.99 -28.00 12.17
N ALA A 19 6.00 -28.67 11.61
CA ALA A 19 7.01 -28.03 10.77
C ALA A 19 6.38 -27.45 9.50
N VAL A 20 5.47 -28.19 8.86
CA VAL A 20 4.74 -27.71 7.68
C VAL A 20 3.89 -26.50 8.02
N LEU A 21 3.13 -26.54 9.13
CA LEU A 21 2.35 -25.40 9.59
C LEU A 21 3.24 -24.18 9.85
N ALA A 22 4.35 -24.36 10.57
CA ALA A 22 5.27 -23.27 10.89
C ALA A 22 5.85 -22.63 9.62
N VAL A 23 6.31 -23.46 8.66
CA VAL A 23 6.82 -22.97 7.37
C VAL A 23 5.73 -22.24 6.58
N SER A 24 4.50 -22.75 6.56
CA SER A 24 3.38 -22.08 5.89
C SER A 24 3.01 -20.75 6.55
N CYS A 25 2.96 -20.68 7.88
CA CYS A 25 2.71 -19.44 8.61
C CYS A 25 3.82 -18.41 8.36
N MET A 26 5.09 -18.83 8.40
CA MET A 26 6.23 -17.96 8.10
C MET A 26 6.21 -17.47 6.65
N GLY A 27 5.84 -18.34 5.70
CA GLY A 27 5.67 -17.98 4.29
C GLY A 27 4.58 -16.94 4.10
N LEU A 28 3.39 -17.16 4.67
CA LEU A 28 2.28 -16.20 4.61
C LEU A 28 2.65 -14.85 5.24
N LEU A 29 3.33 -14.86 6.40
CA LEU A 29 3.77 -13.64 7.05
C LEU A 29 4.79 -12.89 6.17
N GLY A 30 5.80 -13.61 5.67
CA GLY A 30 6.84 -13.04 4.82
C GLY A 30 6.30 -12.47 3.52
N THR A 31 5.38 -13.17 2.84
CA THR A 31 4.73 -12.67 1.63
C THR A 31 3.93 -11.39 1.89
N ASN A 32 3.12 -11.35 2.95
CA ASN A 32 2.32 -10.17 3.29
C ASN A 32 3.18 -8.97 3.74
N LEU A 33 4.37 -9.21 4.32
CA LEU A 33 5.29 -8.14 4.71
C LEU A 33 6.28 -7.74 3.63
N SER A 34 6.45 -8.54 2.57
CA SER A 34 7.50 -8.33 1.56
C SER A 34 7.55 -6.90 1.04
N TYR A 35 6.40 -6.33 0.67
CA TYR A 35 6.33 -4.98 0.11
C TYR A 35 6.41 -3.86 1.15
N HIS A 36 6.31 -4.18 2.43
CA HIS A 36 6.58 -3.27 3.54
C HIS A 36 8.04 -3.34 4.02
N VAL A 37 8.76 -4.44 3.76
CA VAL A 37 10.19 -4.56 4.11
C VAL A 37 11.07 -3.92 3.03
N PHE A 38 10.68 -4.06 1.75
CA PHE A 38 11.42 -3.53 0.60
C PHE A 38 10.57 -2.58 -0.24
N PRO A 39 9.99 -1.52 0.35
CA PRO A 39 8.97 -0.70 -0.32
C PRO A 39 9.50 0.00 -1.58
N GLU A 40 10.79 0.33 -1.63
CA GLU A 40 11.40 0.97 -2.81
C GLU A 40 11.40 0.03 -4.03
N GLN A 41 11.77 -1.24 -3.84
CA GLN A 41 11.95 -2.21 -4.93
C GLN A 41 10.64 -2.88 -5.36
N THR A 42 9.61 -2.84 -4.51
CA THR A 42 8.32 -3.49 -4.80
C THR A 42 7.17 -2.50 -4.90
N PHE A 43 6.93 -1.71 -3.85
CA PHE A 43 5.72 -0.91 -3.73
C PHE A 43 5.78 0.34 -4.60
N LYS A 44 6.91 1.06 -4.56
CA LYS A 44 7.13 2.26 -5.35
C LYS A 44 7.13 1.95 -6.84
N LEU A 45 7.81 0.88 -7.28
CA LEU A 45 7.81 0.47 -8.68
C LEU A 45 6.40 0.25 -9.28
N LEU A 46 5.42 -0.16 -8.46
CA LEU A 46 4.04 -0.35 -8.90
C LEU A 46 3.20 0.94 -8.91
N HIS A 47 3.53 1.89 -8.05
CA HIS A 47 2.71 3.09 -7.83
C HIS A 47 3.35 4.36 -8.36
N GLU A 48 4.62 4.36 -8.74
CA GLU A 48 5.33 5.57 -9.16
C GLU A 48 4.65 6.22 -10.37
N CYS A 49 4.55 7.54 -10.33
CA CYS A 49 4.10 8.35 -11.44
C CYS A 49 5.25 8.61 -12.38
N TRP A 50 4.98 8.54 -13.68
CA TRP A 50 5.96 8.77 -14.73
C TRP A 50 5.47 9.87 -15.65
N ALA A 51 6.36 10.81 -15.95
CA ALA A 51 6.14 11.88 -16.92
C ALA A 51 7.36 11.89 -17.85
N GLU A 52 7.13 11.95 -19.16
CA GLU A 52 8.20 12.04 -20.17
C GLU A 52 9.26 10.92 -20.06
N GLY A 53 8.85 9.73 -19.61
CA GLY A 53 9.74 8.58 -19.48
C GLY A 53 10.68 8.62 -18.26
N GLN A 54 10.45 9.55 -17.32
CA GLN A 54 11.14 9.61 -16.02
C GLN A 54 10.15 9.57 -14.86
N PRO A 55 10.57 9.13 -13.66
CA PRO A 55 9.78 9.30 -12.45
C PRO A 55 9.40 10.76 -12.25
N ALA A 56 8.12 11.03 -12.05
CA ALA A 56 7.62 12.36 -11.75
C ALA A 56 8.04 12.76 -10.33
N GLU A 57 8.48 14.01 -10.19
CA GLU A 57 8.79 14.58 -8.88
C GLU A 57 7.54 15.21 -8.25
N LEU A 58 7.50 15.21 -6.92
CA LEU A 58 6.49 15.98 -6.19
C LEU A 58 6.84 17.46 -6.23
N SER A 59 5.83 18.31 -6.38
CA SER A 59 6.01 19.75 -6.26
C SER A 59 6.54 20.14 -4.86
N GLU A 60 7.22 21.29 -4.77
CA GLU A 60 7.64 21.84 -3.47
C GLU A 60 6.46 22.06 -2.52
N LYS A 61 5.29 22.41 -3.06
CA LYS A 61 4.04 22.57 -2.31
C LYS A 61 3.64 21.24 -1.65
N LEU A 62 3.59 20.13 -2.39
CA LEU A 62 3.22 18.84 -1.84
C LEU A 62 4.28 18.30 -0.87
N CYS A 63 5.56 18.54 -1.14
CA CYS A 63 6.62 18.27 -0.19
C CYS A 63 6.40 19.02 1.13
N GLY A 64 6.03 20.30 1.08
CA GLY A 64 5.67 21.10 2.27
C GLY A 64 4.45 20.54 3.01
N VAL A 65 3.38 20.20 2.28
CA VAL A 65 2.17 19.59 2.88
C VAL A 65 2.50 18.26 3.57
N PHE A 66 3.37 17.44 2.97
CA PHE A 66 3.82 16.20 3.58
C PHE A 66 4.60 16.44 4.87
N GLN A 67 5.54 17.39 4.88
CA GLN A 67 6.30 17.75 6.08
C GLN A 67 5.40 18.26 7.20
N ASP A 68 4.44 19.12 6.88
CA ASP A 68 3.43 19.56 7.83
C ASP A 68 2.67 18.37 8.45
N VAL A 69 2.26 17.41 7.62
CA VAL A 69 1.55 16.21 8.10
C VAL A 69 2.42 15.36 9.02
N LEU A 70 3.71 15.18 8.71
CA LEU A 70 4.63 14.46 9.59
C LEU A 70 4.76 15.15 10.97
N GLN A 71 4.77 16.49 10.99
CA GLN A 71 4.79 17.27 12.22
C GLN A 71 3.46 17.14 12.98
N ASP A 72 2.33 17.35 12.30
CA ASP A 72 0.97 17.31 12.86
C ASP A 72 0.63 15.93 13.45
N THR A 73 1.15 14.85 12.86
CA THR A 73 0.96 13.46 13.34
C THR A 73 1.94 13.04 14.44
N GLY A 74 2.97 13.83 14.72
CA GLY A 74 3.92 13.56 15.80
C GLY A 74 4.73 12.28 15.60
N VAL A 75 5.16 11.98 14.37
CA VAL A 75 6.03 10.82 14.11
C VAL A 75 7.37 10.98 14.84
N LYS A 76 7.92 9.89 15.36
CA LYS A 76 9.17 9.91 16.15
C LYS A 76 10.40 10.31 15.35
N SER A 77 10.43 9.95 14.07
CA SER A 77 11.54 10.18 13.15
C SER A 77 10.97 10.53 11.79
N THR A 78 10.96 11.81 11.45
CA THR A 78 10.48 12.29 10.13
C THR A 78 11.35 11.74 8.99
N GLY A 79 12.65 11.56 9.22
CA GLY A 79 13.59 10.98 8.25
C GLY A 79 13.32 9.53 7.89
N SER A 80 12.49 8.83 8.66
CA SER A 80 12.02 7.48 8.33
C SER A 80 10.88 7.47 7.31
N TYR A 81 10.39 8.62 6.87
CA TYR A 81 9.26 8.74 5.95
C TYR A 81 9.70 9.54 4.72
N ARG A 82 9.44 8.99 3.53
CA ARG A 82 9.71 9.65 2.25
C ARG A 82 8.44 9.69 1.42
N ALA A 83 8.23 10.80 0.72
CA ALA A 83 7.13 10.94 -0.22
C ALA A 83 7.61 10.75 -1.67
N PHE A 84 6.73 10.27 -2.54
CA PHE A 84 6.96 10.18 -3.98
C PHE A 84 5.66 10.45 -4.75
N ALA A 85 5.76 10.82 -6.03
CA ALA A 85 4.59 11.02 -6.88
C ALA A 85 3.94 9.66 -7.23
N ALA A 86 2.67 9.48 -6.92
CA ALA A 86 1.96 8.23 -7.16
C ALA A 86 0.94 8.33 -8.31
N SER A 87 0.92 7.32 -9.18
CA SER A 87 -0.05 7.09 -10.26
C SER A 87 -1.43 6.65 -9.76
N SER A 88 -1.99 7.37 -8.78
CA SER A 88 -3.28 7.06 -8.18
C SER A 88 -4.02 8.35 -7.84
N PHE A 89 -5.29 8.29 -7.49
CA PHE A 89 -6.07 9.47 -7.08
C PHE A 89 -6.13 9.69 -5.57
N LEU A 90 -5.61 8.74 -4.79
CA LEU A 90 -5.58 8.78 -3.34
C LEU A 90 -4.19 8.43 -2.84
N PRO A 91 -3.72 9.00 -1.71
CA PRO A 91 -2.47 8.60 -1.12
C PRO A 91 -2.42 7.11 -0.82
N VAL A 92 -1.26 6.53 -1.03
CA VAL A 92 -0.97 5.11 -0.78
C VAL A 92 0.31 5.00 0.04
N SER A 93 0.48 3.93 0.80
CA SER A 93 1.67 3.78 1.63
C SER A 93 2.15 2.35 1.83
N ALA A 94 3.46 2.22 2.05
CA ALA A 94 4.10 0.99 2.48
C ALA A 94 5.35 1.30 3.31
N GLY A 95 5.90 0.27 3.95
CA GLY A 95 7.06 0.41 4.81
C GLY A 95 6.82 0.08 6.27
N ILE A 96 7.91 0.12 7.04
CA ILE A 96 7.94 -0.05 8.49
C ILE A 96 8.89 1.02 9.06
N PRO A 97 8.43 1.95 9.92
CA PRO A 97 9.20 3.17 10.25
C PRO A 97 10.56 2.94 10.91
N TRP A 98 10.75 1.79 11.56
CA TRP A 98 11.98 1.44 12.27
C TRP A 98 12.91 0.51 11.47
N LEU A 99 12.54 0.15 10.23
CA LEU A 99 13.46 -0.52 9.32
C LEU A 99 14.32 0.49 8.56
N PRO A 100 15.51 0.10 8.06
CA PRO A 100 16.40 1.00 7.34
C PRO A 100 15.78 1.68 6.10
N GLU A 101 14.92 0.96 5.37
CA GLU A 101 14.19 1.53 4.21
C GLU A 101 13.05 2.46 4.61
N GLY A 102 12.67 2.47 5.90
CA GLY A 102 11.63 3.32 6.44
C GLY A 102 10.27 3.10 5.79
N CYS A 103 9.58 4.20 5.52
CA CYS A 103 8.24 4.29 4.97
C CYS A 103 8.20 5.15 3.72
N LEU A 104 7.38 4.71 2.75
CA LEU A 104 7.05 5.45 1.55
C LEU A 104 5.57 5.84 1.58
N VAL A 105 5.31 7.10 1.28
CA VAL A 105 3.96 7.64 1.09
C VAL A 105 3.85 8.18 -0.33
N GLY A 106 3.09 7.49 -1.17
CA GLY A 106 2.77 7.94 -2.51
C GLY A 106 1.71 9.03 -2.44
N ILE A 107 2.02 10.22 -2.95
CA ILE A 107 1.11 11.36 -3.01
C ILE A 107 0.71 11.59 -4.46
N PRO A 108 -0.59 11.63 -4.78
CA PRO A 108 -1.07 11.93 -6.11
C PRO A 108 -0.70 13.34 -6.59
N PRO A 109 -0.14 13.51 -7.80
CA PRO A 109 0.11 14.83 -8.38
C PRO A 109 -1.15 15.71 -8.50
N ASN A 110 -2.35 15.11 -8.59
CA ASN A 110 -3.58 15.89 -8.64
C ASN A 110 -3.83 16.74 -7.38
N PHE A 111 -3.15 16.45 -6.26
CA PHE A 111 -3.22 17.27 -5.05
C PHE A 111 -2.60 18.66 -5.25
N ASP A 112 -1.78 18.86 -6.29
CA ASP A 112 -1.32 20.19 -6.65
C ASP A 112 -2.44 21.09 -7.15
N SER A 113 -3.51 20.51 -7.68
CA SER A 113 -4.66 21.24 -8.22
C SER A 113 -5.33 22.11 -7.14
N THR A 114 -5.72 23.32 -7.53
CA THR A 114 -6.58 24.21 -6.75
C THR A 114 -7.93 24.39 -7.45
N ALA A 115 -8.85 25.12 -6.82
CA ALA A 115 -10.12 25.46 -7.46
C ALA A 115 -9.91 26.30 -8.74
N GLU A 116 -8.86 27.12 -8.75
CA GLU A 116 -8.47 28.03 -9.82
C GLU A 116 -7.51 27.38 -10.83
N ASP A 117 -6.64 26.47 -10.39
CA ASP A 117 -5.68 25.76 -11.25
C ASP A 117 -5.85 24.25 -11.14
N LYS A 118 -6.64 23.66 -12.06
CA LYS A 118 -6.93 22.23 -12.11
C LYS A 118 -5.94 21.43 -12.97
N LYS A 119 -4.79 22.01 -13.35
CA LYS A 119 -3.78 21.40 -14.24
C LYS A 119 -3.23 20.07 -13.74
N GLY A 120 -3.14 19.88 -12.43
CA GLY A 120 -2.67 18.62 -11.84
C GLY A 120 -3.58 17.41 -12.13
N ILE A 121 -4.81 17.61 -12.60
CA ILE A 121 -5.72 16.53 -13.02
C ILE A 121 -5.70 16.36 -14.54
N VAL A 122 -5.78 17.46 -15.28
CA VAL A 122 -5.93 17.44 -16.75
C VAL A 122 -4.64 17.11 -17.50
N ASN A 123 -3.47 17.28 -16.88
CA ASN A 123 -2.18 16.96 -17.51
C ASN A 123 -1.85 15.45 -17.49
N HIS A 124 -2.74 14.61 -16.94
CA HIS A 124 -2.59 13.16 -16.93
C HIS A 124 -3.64 12.50 -17.82
N VAL A 125 -3.20 11.53 -18.61
CA VAL A 125 -4.11 10.72 -19.42
C VAL A 125 -4.88 9.78 -18.50
N VAL A 126 -6.16 10.07 -18.30
CA VAL A 126 -7.08 9.23 -17.51
C VAL A 126 -7.97 8.45 -18.47
N VAL A 127 -7.91 7.12 -18.37
CA VAL A 127 -8.68 6.21 -19.24
C VAL A 127 -9.69 5.45 -18.40
N ILE A 128 -10.97 5.56 -18.75
CA ILE A 128 -12.08 4.83 -18.13
C ILE A 128 -12.74 3.97 -19.20
N ASN A 129 -12.81 2.66 -18.98
CA ASN A 129 -13.36 1.68 -19.94
C ASN A 129 -12.73 1.79 -21.34
N GLY A 130 -11.41 2.03 -21.41
CA GLY A 130 -10.67 2.15 -22.67
C GLY A 130 -10.89 3.46 -23.42
N LYS A 131 -11.60 4.43 -22.83
CA LYS A 131 -11.78 5.77 -23.40
C LYS A 131 -11.10 6.81 -22.53
N GLU A 132 -10.36 7.72 -23.16
CA GLU A 132 -9.84 8.89 -22.47
C GLU A 132 -10.99 9.75 -21.97
N VAL A 133 -10.83 10.29 -20.76
CA VAL A 133 -11.81 11.18 -20.16
C VAL A 133 -11.83 12.50 -20.92
N ASP A 134 -12.98 12.86 -21.46
CA ASP A 134 -13.24 14.20 -21.96
C ASP A 134 -13.44 15.14 -20.75
N TRP A 135 -12.42 15.94 -20.45
CA TRP A 135 -12.43 16.85 -19.31
C TRP A 135 -13.40 18.03 -19.45
N ASP A 136 -13.95 18.26 -20.63
CA ASP A 136 -14.91 19.34 -20.92
C ASP A 136 -16.36 18.82 -20.95
N SER A 137 -16.56 17.50 -20.96
CA SER A 137 -17.87 16.87 -20.74
C SER A 137 -18.41 17.13 -19.33
N SER A 138 -19.73 17.00 -19.15
CA SER A 138 -20.39 17.11 -17.84
C SER A 138 -19.78 16.17 -16.80
N GLU A 139 -19.51 14.93 -17.19
CA GLU A 139 -18.94 13.89 -16.36
C GLU A 139 -17.47 14.17 -16.04
N GLY A 140 -16.70 14.64 -17.02
CA GLY A 140 -15.32 15.05 -16.84
C GLY A 140 -15.17 16.24 -15.90
N VAL A 141 -16.06 17.24 -16.00
CA VAL A 141 -16.11 18.37 -15.06
C VAL A 141 -16.45 17.90 -13.65
N ALA A 142 -17.47 17.05 -13.50
CA ALA A 142 -17.87 16.51 -12.20
C ALA A 142 -16.73 15.68 -11.55
N LEU A 143 -16.04 14.86 -12.34
CA LEU A 143 -14.88 14.09 -11.87
C LEU A 143 -13.72 15.00 -11.47
N LYS A 144 -13.41 16.01 -12.29
CA LYS A 144 -12.35 17.00 -12.02
C LYS A 144 -12.62 17.75 -10.72
N GLU A 145 -13.88 18.12 -10.46
CA GLU A 145 -14.29 18.74 -9.19
C GLU A 145 -14.15 17.79 -8.01
N ALA A 146 -14.59 16.54 -8.15
CA ALA A 146 -14.48 15.52 -7.11
C ALA A 146 -13.02 15.21 -6.72
N LEU A 147 -12.09 15.35 -7.67
CA LEU A 147 -10.65 15.12 -7.46
C LEU A 147 -9.89 16.38 -7.02
N THR A 148 -10.54 17.54 -6.95
CA THR A 148 -9.95 18.79 -6.47
C THR A 148 -10.17 18.91 -4.97
N PHE A 149 -9.19 18.46 -4.18
CA PHE A 149 -9.30 18.47 -2.73
C PHE A 149 -8.86 19.79 -2.10
N SER A 150 -9.58 20.23 -1.05
CA SER A 150 -9.11 21.30 -0.17
C SER A 150 -7.84 20.88 0.58
N LEU A 151 -7.01 21.85 0.99
CA LEU A 151 -5.79 21.58 1.75
C LEU A 151 -6.02 20.71 3.00
N LYS A 152 -7.14 20.93 3.71
CA LYS A 152 -7.50 20.11 4.89
C LYS A 152 -7.77 18.66 4.50
N ALA A 153 -8.48 18.44 3.40
CA ALA A 153 -8.76 17.09 2.89
C ALA A 153 -7.48 16.40 2.41
N GLN A 154 -6.57 17.14 1.76
CA GLN A 154 -5.27 16.63 1.35
C GLN A 154 -4.43 16.19 2.56
N LYS A 155 -4.29 17.07 3.57
CA LYS A 155 -3.58 16.76 4.83
C LYS A 155 -4.19 15.54 5.52
N PHE A 156 -5.52 15.46 5.61
CA PHE A 156 -6.20 14.30 6.21
C PHE A 156 -5.89 13.00 5.46
N ALA A 157 -5.97 13.01 4.13
CA ALA A 157 -5.72 11.82 3.31
C ALA A 157 -4.28 11.31 3.46
N ILE A 158 -3.29 12.22 3.50
CA ILE A 158 -1.88 11.87 3.72
C ILE A 158 -1.67 11.40 5.18
N ALA A 159 -2.26 12.10 6.16
CA ALA A 159 -2.13 11.76 7.57
C ALA A 159 -2.67 10.36 7.88
N ARG A 160 -3.76 9.94 7.22
CA ARG A 160 -4.28 8.58 7.32
C ARG A 160 -3.22 7.52 7.00
N GLU A 161 -2.47 7.73 5.92
CA GLU A 161 -1.40 6.83 5.51
C GLU A 161 -0.22 6.83 6.49
N VAL A 162 0.18 8.02 6.96
CA VAL A 162 1.25 8.15 7.97
C VAL A 162 0.87 7.44 9.27
N VAL A 163 -0.35 7.65 9.76
CA VAL A 163 -0.86 7.01 10.99
C VAL A 163 -1.03 5.51 10.81
N TYR A 164 -1.48 5.05 9.63
CA TYR A 164 -1.55 3.62 9.30
C TYR A 164 -0.17 2.95 9.48
N LEU A 165 0.89 3.55 8.93
CA LEU A 165 2.25 3.07 9.07
C LEU A 165 2.78 3.17 10.50
N GLN A 166 2.57 4.31 11.16
CA GLN A 166 3.04 4.59 12.52
C GLN A 166 2.46 3.61 13.55
N ASN A 167 1.20 3.22 13.39
CA ASN A 167 0.50 2.31 14.30
C ASN A 167 0.89 0.83 14.10
N GLY A 168 1.81 0.52 13.19
CA GLY A 168 2.20 -0.87 12.91
C GLY A 168 1.08 -1.67 12.21
N SER A 169 0.14 -1.00 11.56
CA SER A 169 -0.95 -1.63 10.82
C SER A 169 -0.47 -2.64 9.76
N PRO A 170 0.66 -2.41 9.04
CA PRO A 170 1.26 -3.44 8.17
C PRO A 170 1.51 -4.78 8.87
N LEU A 171 2.05 -4.75 10.09
CA LEU A 171 2.32 -5.95 10.87
C LEU A 171 1.02 -6.59 11.36
N ALA A 172 0.10 -5.78 11.86
CA ALA A 172 -1.20 -6.25 12.32
C ALA A 172 -1.98 -6.97 11.21
N SER A 173 -1.96 -6.42 9.99
CA SER A 173 -2.58 -7.04 8.82
C SER A 173 -1.86 -8.33 8.41
N ALA A 174 -0.53 -8.33 8.42
CA ALA A 174 0.25 -9.48 7.94
C ALA A 174 0.14 -10.74 8.83
N VAL A 175 -0.17 -10.59 10.12
CA VAL A 175 -0.35 -11.73 11.04
C VAL A 175 -1.71 -12.41 10.93
N VAL A 176 -2.70 -11.79 10.26
CA VAL A 176 -4.06 -12.35 10.14
C VAL A 176 -4.04 -13.71 9.45
N ALA A 177 -3.44 -13.81 8.26
CA ALA A 177 -3.43 -15.06 7.50
C ALA A 177 -2.69 -16.21 8.24
N PRO A 178 -1.48 -16.00 8.79
CA PRO A 178 -0.82 -16.99 9.65
C PRO A 178 -1.66 -17.42 10.85
N THR A 179 -2.35 -16.48 11.51
CA THR A 179 -3.21 -16.76 12.68
C THR A 179 -4.41 -17.61 12.30
N CYS A 180 -5.09 -17.27 11.20
CA CYS A 180 -6.22 -18.05 10.68
C CYS A 180 -5.78 -19.47 10.29
N LEU A 181 -4.62 -19.62 9.64
CA LEU A 181 -4.10 -20.93 9.26
C LEU A 181 -3.79 -21.78 10.51
N ALA A 182 -3.07 -21.22 11.47
CA ALA A 182 -2.75 -21.90 12.72
C ALA A 182 -4.02 -22.28 13.50
N GLY A 183 -4.96 -21.35 13.64
CA GLY A 183 -6.25 -21.57 14.30
C GLY A 183 -7.04 -22.69 13.64
N THR A 184 -7.08 -22.75 12.31
CA THR A 184 -7.77 -23.82 11.57
C THR A 184 -7.19 -25.20 11.89
N VAL A 185 -5.86 -25.33 11.94
CA VAL A 185 -5.19 -26.61 12.25
C VAL A 185 -5.40 -27.02 13.71
N VAL A 186 -5.37 -26.06 14.64
CA VAL A 186 -5.64 -26.31 16.07
C VAL A 186 -7.08 -26.76 16.28
N CYS A 187 -8.06 -26.02 15.74
CA CYS A 187 -9.48 -26.38 15.84
C CYS A 187 -9.77 -27.75 15.21
N GLY A 188 -9.22 -28.03 14.02
CA GLY A 188 -9.38 -29.34 13.37
C GLY A 188 -8.70 -30.50 14.11
N SER A 189 -7.70 -30.22 14.96
CA SER A 189 -7.08 -31.23 15.83
C SER A 189 -7.84 -31.42 17.15
N ALA A 190 -8.43 -30.35 17.69
CA ALA A 190 -9.21 -30.37 18.92
C ALA A 190 -10.64 -30.94 18.73
N LEU A 191 -11.24 -30.76 17.55
CA LEU A 191 -12.56 -31.28 17.18
C LEU A 191 -12.55 -32.76 16.76
N LYS A 192 -11.42 -33.46 16.91
CA LYS A 192 -11.40 -34.94 16.89
C LYS A 192 -11.98 -35.47 18.21
N LEU A 193 -13.30 -35.31 18.36
CA LEU A 193 -14.17 -36.12 19.21
C LEU A 193 -14.49 -37.44 18.51
#